data_AF-A0A5Q4SIB0-F1
#
_entry.id   AF-A0A5Q4SIB0-F1
#
_cell.length_a   1.000
_cell.length_b   1.000
_cell.length_c   1.000
_cell.angle_alpha   90.00
_cell.angle_beta   90.00
_cell.angle_gamma   90.00
#
_symmetry.space_group_name_H-M   'P 1'
#
loop_
_entity.id
_entity.type
_entity.pdbx_description
1 polymer ?
#
loop_
_entity_poly.entity_id
_entity_poly.type
_entity_poly.pdbx_seq_one_letter_code
_entity_poly.pdbx_strand_id
1 'polypeptide(L)'
;MTATPGRRGSDRFTDRLRLRRYAFLVVILLSLLLSVGLISFDHETSKAQQIGALGTGIAGSAVFALIISWLLDAEHDRFLQTQLSGQLETQQEAILSEFRKLNARYLPLRDYAPTQEYRGNRFNSDLTASLEASGSYTFRGASAKYVAPRVRRDGDRITRVRVVMIDPRSEEALSARAADRLSNPKYAGRTLQQIKDGLREETFSSLVSLHGICSRVRVEIGLSAAVSSVMRVEMFDSDVYVSIYNMDAGLRSHFPGTQRYSNESVVYMLQRLEGERVYDLCGKKLVFDRRTTDEQLLRALRLSGMSQADEGVLAAIRERNGRFEEAFIRDALS
;
A
#
# COMPACT_ATOMS: atom_id res chain seq x y z
N MET A 1 21.07 28.42 3.58
CA MET A 1 20.35 29.14 2.50
C MET A 1 18.94 29.41 2.99
N THR A 2 18.71 30.60 3.54
CA THR A 2 17.44 31.05 4.11
C THR A 2 16.67 31.80 3.04
N ALA A 3 15.54 31.25 2.60
CA ALA A 3 14.65 31.88 1.64
C ALA A 3 13.83 32.98 2.33
N THR A 4 14.02 34.22 1.90
CA THR A 4 13.25 35.39 2.31
C THR A 4 11.81 35.28 1.75
N PRO A 5 10.75 35.39 2.57
CA PRO A 5 9.38 35.35 2.07
C PRO A 5 9.04 36.65 1.34
N GLY A 6 8.32 36.49 0.22
CA GLY A 6 8.07 37.50 -0.79
C GLY A 6 7.30 38.72 -0.32
N ARG A 7 7.95 39.88 -0.45
CA ARG A 7 7.41 41.23 -0.32
C ARG A 7 6.60 41.65 -1.57
N ARG A 8 5.64 40.82 -2.01
CA ARG A 8 4.83 41.07 -3.23
C ARG A 8 3.35 41.43 -2.97
N GLY A 9 2.91 41.43 -1.72
CA GLY A 9 1.52 41.71 -1.34
C GLY A 9 1.17 43.20 -1.15
N SER A 10 2.12 44.06 -0.78
CA SER A 10 1.81 45.46 -0.42
C SER A 10 1.60 46.38 -1.63
N ASP A 11 2.27 46.11 -2.75
CA ASP A 11 2.21 47.01 -3.93
C ASP A 11 0.88 46.93 -4.68
N ARG A 12 0.20 45.78 -4.66
CA ARG A 12 -1.10 45.63 -5.31
C ARG A 12 -2.22 46.37 -4.57
N PHE A 13 -2.09 46.56 -3.26
CA PHE A 13 -3.07 47.29 -2.46
C PHE A 13 -2.93 48.81 -2.68
N THR A 14 -1.69 49.30 -2.78
CA THR A 14 -1.40 50.72 -3.04
C THR A 14 -1.80 51.14 -4.45
N ASP A 15 -1.61 50.27 -5.45
CA ASP A 15 -2.04 50.54 -6.84
C ASP A 15 -3.57 50.58 -6.98
N ARG A 16 -4.30 49.74 -6.23
CA ARG A 16 -5.78 49.76 -6.19
C ARG A 16 -6.33 51.02 -5.53
N LEU A 17 -5.71 51.47 -4.44
CA LEU A 17 -6.05 52.75 -3.81
C LEU A 17 -5.78 53.94 -4.73
N ARG A 18 -4.70 53.88 -5.53
CA ARG A 18 -4.40 54.89 -6.56
C ARG A 18 -5.46 54.88 -7.65
N LEU A 19 -5.82 53.72 -8.20
CA LEU A 19 -6.84 53.62 -9.26
C LEU A 19 -8.21 54.12 -8.78
N ARG A 20 -8.62 53.78 -7.55
CA ARG A 20 -9.86 54.29 -6.93
C ARG A 20 -9.84 55.81 -6.77
N ARG A 21 -8.72 56.37 -6.32
CA ARG A 21 -8.53 57.83 -6.23
C ARG A 21 -8.60 58.49 -7.61
N TYR A 22 -7.99 57.90 -8.64
CA TYR A 22 -8.05 58.42 -10.00
C TYR A 22 -9.47 58.38 -10.58
N ALA A 23 -10.19 57.26 -10.46
CA ALA A 23 -11.56 57.16 -10.94
C ALA A 23 -12.50 58.15 -10.23
N PHE A 24 -12.36 58.28 -8.91
CA PHE A 24 -13.11 59.25 -8.11
C PHE A 24 -12.81 60.70 -8.52
N LEU A 25 -11.52 61.03 -8.71
CA LEU A 25 -11.10 62.35 -9.18
C LEU A 25 -11.60 62.64 -10.59
N VAL A 26 -11.60 61.65 -11.50
CA VAL A 26 -12.10 61.81 -12.87
C VAL A 26 -13.61 62.05 -12.88
N VAL A 27 -14.40 61.31 -12.08
CA VAL A 27 -15.85 61.52 -11.98
C VAL A 27 -16.16 62.91 -11.40
N ILE A 28 -15.44 63.32 -10.35
CA ILE A 28 -15.56 64.68 -9.80
C ILE A 28 -15.21 65.72 -10.85
N LEU A 29 -14.09 65.55 -11.57
CA LEU A 29 -13.64 66.49 -12.59
C LEU A 29 -14.65 66.61 -13.75
N LEU A 30 -15.17 65.49 -14.25
CA LEU A 30 -16.19 65.47 -15.29
C LEU A 30 -17.49 66.11 -14.82
N SER A 31 -17.93 65.84 -13.59
CA SER A 31 -19.12 66.48 -13.02
C SER A 31 -18.95 67.99 -12.85
N LEU A 32 -17.76 68.43 -12.46
CA LEU A 32 -17.41 69.84 -12.33
C LEU A 32 -17.38 70.53 -13.69
N LEU A 33 -16.74 69.92 -14.70
CA LEU A 33 -16.68 70.44 -16.06
C LEU A 33 -18.07 70.55 -16.69
N LEU A 34 -18.91 69.54 -16.51
CA LEU A 34 -20.29 69.55 -17.00
C LEU A 34 -21.11 70.65 -16.30
N SER A 35 -20.95 70.80 -14.98
CA SER A 35 -21.64 71.84 -14.20
C SER A 35 -21.21 73.24 -14.62
N VAL A 36 -19.90 73.48 -14.80
CA VAL A 36 -19.35 74.77 -15.27
C VAL A 36 -19.81 75.08 -16.69
N GLY A 37 -19.78 74.08 -17.59
CA GLY A 37 -20.26 74.23 -18.96
C GLY A 37 -21.74 74.63 -19.01
N LEU A 38 -22.59 73.99 -18.21
CA LEU A 38 -24.02 74.33 -18.13
C LEU A 38 -24.26 75.74 -17.55
N ILE A 39 -23.47 76.18 -16.57
CA ILE A 39 -23.57 77.54 -16.00
C ILE A 39 -23.15 78.61 -17.01
N SER A 40 -22.13 78.35 -17.84
CA SER A 40 -21.66 79.32 -18.84
C SER A 40 -22.69 79.62 -19.94
N PHE A 41 -23.65 78.73 -20.18
CA PHE A 41 -24.70 78.93 -21.17
C PHE A 41 -25.94 79.67 -20.65
N ASP A 42 -26.03 79.93 -19.34
CA ASP A 42 -27.23 80.51 -18.74
C ASP A 42 -26.94 81.91 -18.16
N HIS A 43 -27.28 82.96 -18.91
CA HIS A 43 -26.94 84.36 -18.58
C HIS A 43 -27.97 85.06 -17.67
N GLU A 44 -29.03 84.38 -17.22
CA GLU A 44 -30.09 85.00 -16.40
C GLU A 44 -30.13 84.57 -14.93
N THR A 45 -29.24 83.67 -14.48
CA THR A 45 -29.31 83.10 -13.12
C THR A 45 -28.53 83.86 -12.05
N SER A 46 -29.14 83.99 -10.87
CA SER A 46 -28.52 84.62 -9.69
C SER A 46 -27.34 83.77 -9.17
N LYS A 47 -26.24 84.43 -8.76
CA LYS A 47 -25.00 83.78 -8.28
C LYS A 47 -25.23 82.72 -7.18
N ALA A 48 -26.28 82.88 -6.36
CA ALA A 48 -26.64 81.91 -5.33
C ALA A 48 -27.19 80.59 -5.90
N GLN A 49 -27.94 80.64 -7.01
CA GLN A 49 -28.49 79.47 -7.69
C GLN A 49 -27.40 78.68 -8.43
N GLN A 50 -26.41 79.38 -9.00
CA GLN A 50 -25.26 78.76 -9.66
C GLN A 50 -24.38 77.96 -8.68
N ILE A 51 -24.15 78.50 -7.47
CA ILE A 51 -23.42 77.80 -6.41
C ILE A 51 -24.22 76.59 -5.89
N GLY A 52 -25.54 76.73 -5.75
CA GLY A 52 -26.43 75.64 -5.36
C GLY A 52 -26.39 74.47 -6.35
N ALA A 53 -26.47 74.76 -7.66
CA ALA A 53 -26.40 73.76 -8.72
C ALA A 53 -25.08 72.98 -8.73
N LEU A 54 -23.95 73.68 -8.54
CA LEU A 54 -22.61 73.08 -8.37
C LEU A 54 -22.55 72.14 -7.15
N GLY A 55 -23.12 72.57 -6.02
CA GLY A 55 -23.18 71.76 -4.80
C GLY A 55 -23.96 70.45 -5.01
N THR A 56 -25.11 70.51 -5.69
CA THR A 56 -25.92 69.33 -6.00
C THR A 56 -25.24 68.38 -6.99
N GLY A 57 -24.51 68.90 -7.99
CA GLY A 57 -23.77 68.07 -8.95
C GLY A 57 -22.62 67.29 -8.30
N ILE A 58 -21.87 67.94 -7.40
CA ILE A 58 -20.78 67.30 -6.65
C ILE A 58 -21.35 66.28 -5.65
N ALA A 59 -22.41 66.65 -4.91
CA ALA A 59 -23.06 65.74 -3.97
C ALA A 59 -23.64 64.51 -4.66
N GLY A 60 -24.33 64.69 -5.80
CA GLY A 60 -24.86 63.59 -6.61
C GLY A 60 -23.76 62.65 -7.13
N SER A 61 -22.64 63.21 -7.57
CA SER A 61 -21.50 62.43 -8.07
C SER A 61 -20.78 61.64 -6.96
N ALA A 62 -20.67 62.22 -5.76
CA ALA A 62 -20.11 61.53 -4.60
C ALA A 62 -21.00 60.35 -4.17
N VAL A 63 -22.32 60.56 -4.12
CA VAL A 63 -23.30 59.49 -3.82
C VAL A 63 -23.24 58.38 -4.87
N PHE A 64 -23.20 58.73 -6.15
CA PHE A 64 -23.09 57.76 -7.23
C PHE A 64 -21.79 56.95 -7.15
N ALA A 65 -20.65 57.60 -6.89
CA ALA A 65 -19.37 56.92 -6.73
C ALA A 65 -19.35 55.97 -5.53
N LEU A 66 -20.00 56.33 -4.42
CA LEU A 66 -20.14 55.46 -3.25
C LEU A 66 -21.00 54.22 -3.56
N ILE A 67 -22.12 54.41 -4.27
CA ILE A 67 -23.00 53.30 -4.67
C ILE A 67 -22.26 52.32 -5.61
N ILE A 68 -21.54 52.85 -6.61
CA ILE A 68 -20.75 52.02 -7.53
C ILE A 68 -19.60 51.31 -6.81
N SER A 69 -18.90 51.99 -5.88
CA SER A 69 -17.85 51.35 -5.08
C SER A 69 -18.41 50.21 -4.23
N TRP A 70 -19.58 50.41 -3.61
CA TRP A 70 -20.23 49.40 -2.79
C TRP A 70 -20.70 48.20 -3.62
N LEU A 71 -21.27 48.43 -4.80
CA LEU A 71 -21.70 47.37 -5.72
C LEU A 71 -20.50 46.55 -6.22
N LEU A 72 -19.40 47.22 -6.58
CA LEU A 72 -18.17 46.57 -7.04
C LEU A 72 -17.51 45.75 -5.93
N ASP A 73 -17.49 46.25 -4.69
CA ASP A 73 -16.94 45.51 -3.55
C ASP A 73 -17.79 44.25 -3.25
N ALA A 74 -19.12 44.36 -3.30
CA ALA A 74 -20.02 43.21 -3.09
C ALA A 74 -19.88 42.12 -4.15
N GLU A 75 -19.70 42.50 -5.42
CA GLU A 75 -19.53 41.56 -6.53
C GLU A 75 -18.13 40.93 -6.54
N HIS A 76 -17.09 41.71 -6.20
CA HIS A 76 -15.72 41.22 -6.09
C HIS A 76 -15.56 40.23 -4.92
N ASP A 77 -16.17 40.50 -3.77
CA ASP A 77 -16.11 39.58 -2.62
C ASP A 77 -16.83 38.27 -2.91
N ARG A 78 -18.00 38.31 -3.59
CA ARG A 78 -18.70 37.09 -4.03
C ARG A 78 -17.90 36.31 -5.06
N PHE A 79 -17.29 36.99 -6.02
CA PHE A 79 -16.45 36.36 -7.04
C PHE A 79 -15.21 35.71 -6.42
N LEU A 80 -14.51 36.42 -5.53
CA LEU A 80 -13.34 35.91 -4.82
C LEU A 80 -13.70 34.72 -3.94
N GLN A 81 -14.77 34.80 -3.15
CA GLN A 81 -15.19 33.68 -2.31
C GLN A 81 -15.55 32.46 -3.16
N THR A 82 -16.36 32.60 -4.21
CA THR A 82 -16.83 31.47 -5.01
C THR A 82 -15.68 30.82 -5.81
N GLN A 83 -14.83 31.62 -6.45
CA GLN A 83 -13.69 31.09 -7.22
C GLN A 83 -12.60 30.50 -6.33
N LEU A 84 -12.26 31.15 -5.21
CA LEU A 84 -11.25 30.63 -4.29
C LEU A 84 -11.72 29.35 -3.61
N SER A 85 -12.98 29.29 -3.15
CA SER A 85 -13.51 28.11 -2.47
C SER A 85 -13.54 26.90 -3.42
N GLY A 86 -14.09 27.06 -4.63
CA GLY A 86 -14.16 25.96 -5.60
C GLY A 86 -12.78 25.49 -6.06
N GLN A 87 -11.82 26.39 -6.27
CA GLN A 87 -10.45 26.01 -6.63
C GLN A 87 -9.71 25.31 -5.48
N LEU A 88 -9.91 25.76 -4.23
CA LEU A 88 -9.30 25.14 -3.07
C LEU A 88 -9.86 23.73 -2.81
N GLU A 89 -11.18 23.55 -2.92
CA GLU A 89 -11.82 22.23 -2.79
C GLU A 89 -11.30 21.26 -3.86
N THR A 90 -11.25 21.70 -5.12
CA THR A 90 -10.75 20.87 -6.23
C THR A 90 -9.27 20.52 -6.04
N GLN A 91 -8.44 21.48 -5.61
CA GLN A 91 -7.03 21.22 -5.35
C GLN A 91 -6.82 20.31 -4.14
N GLN A 92 -7.62 20.46 -3.08
CA GLN A 92 -7.58 19.60 -1.91
C GLN A 92 -7.97 18.16 -2.27
N GLU A 93 -9.02 17.96 -3.05
CA GLU A 93 -9.43 16.64 -3.52
C GLU A 93 -8.36 16.01 -4.41
N ALA A 94 -7.77 16.78 -5.33
CA ALA A 94 -6.66 16.30 -6.16
C ALA A 94 -5.46 15.86 -5.30
N ILE A 95 -5.04 16.68 -4.33
CA ILE A 95 -3.93 16.35 -3.42
C ILE A 95 -4.27 15.11 -2.58
N LEU A 96 -5.48 15.01 -2.04
CA LEU A 96 -5.91 13.84 -1.28
C LEU A 96 -5.95 12.59 -2.15
N SER A 97 -6.38 12.71 -3.40
CA SER A 97 -6.39 11.60 -4.36
C SER A 97 -4.97 11.13 -4.68
N GLU A 98 -4.03 12.05 -4.91
CA GLU A 98 -2.63 11.73 -5.14
C GLU A 98 -1.96 11.17 -3.88
N PHE A 99 -2.28 11.70 -2.71
CA PHE A 99 -1.83 11.15 -1.44
C PHE A 99 -2.35 9.72 -1.23
N ARG A 100 -3.62 9.44 -1.52
CA ARG A 100 -4.19 8.08 -1.47
C ARG A 100 -3.49 7.14 -2.44
N LYS A 101 -3.23 7.58 -3.67
CA LYS A 101 -2.47 6.79 -4.67
C LYS A 101 -1.04 6.51 -4.19
N LEU A 102 -0.33 7.51 -3.68
CA LEU A 102 1.02 7.34 -3.12
C LEU A 102 1.01 6.40 -1.91
N ASN A 103 0.03 6.56 -1.03
CA ASN A 103 -0.16 5.70 0.13
C ASN A 103 -0.37 4.24 -0.30
N ALA A 104 -1.32 3.97 -1.20
CA ALA A 104 -1.57 2.62 -1.74
C ALA A 104 -0.35 2.03 -2.47
N ARG A 105 0.46 2.88 -3.12
CA ARG A 105 1.61 2.44 -3.91
C ARG A 105 2.82 2.04 -3.06
N TYR A 106 3.03 2.69 -1.92
CA TYR A 106 4.29 2.56 -1.16
C TYR A 106 4.11 2.10 0.29
N LEU A 107 2.97 2.35 0.92
CA LEU A 107 2.75 2.02 2.31
C LEU A 107 2.01 0.69 2.44
N PRO A 108 2.28 -0.07 3.51
CA PRO A 108 1.53 -1.28 3.79
C PRO A 108 0.08 -0.93 4.11
N LEU A 109 -0.85 -1.72 3.59
CA LEU A 109 -2.26 -1.68 4.01
C LEU A 109 -2.40 -2.01 5.50
N ARG A 110 -1.51 -2.86 6.01
CA ARG A 110 -1.48 -3.27 7.41
C ARG A 110 -0.11 -3.76 7.82
N ASP A 111 0.25 -3.46 9.06
CA ASP A 111 1.38 -4.06 9.77
C ASP A 111 0.86 -4.99 10.87
N TYR A 112 1.37 -6.21 10.92
CA TYR A 112 1.06 -7.21 11.94
C TYR A 112 2.28 -7.40 12.83
N ALA A 113 2.12 -7.05 14.11
CA ALA A 113 3.15 -7.26 15.11
C ALA A 113 3.49 -8.77 15.26
N PRO A 114 4.75 -9.12 15.57
CA PRO A 114 5.12 -10.49 15.85
C PRO A 114 4.29 -11.07 17.01
N THR A 115 3.78 -12.29 16.87
CA THR A 115 3.00 -12.96 17.93
C THR A 115 3.24 -14.46 17.99
N GLN A 116 3.09 -15.04 19.19
CA GLN A 116 3.07 -16.49 19.42
C GLN A 116 1.66 -17.08 19.28
N GLU A 117 0.63 -16.25 19.27
CA GLU A 117 -0.75 -16.70 19.32
C GLU A 117 -1.22 -17.17 17.93
N TYR A 118 -1.72 -18.42 17.89
CA TYR A 118 -2.37 -18.97 16.71
C TYR A 118 -3.82 -18.47 16.60
N ARG A 119 -4.57 -18.53 17.71
CA ARG A 119 -6.01 -18.23 17.76
C ARG A 119 -6.27 -16.73 17.81
N GLY A 120 -7.27 -16.26 17.07
CA GLY A 120 -7.69 -14.86 17.08
C GLY A 120 -6.69 -13.88 16.46
N ASN A 121 -5.59 -14.37 15.90
CA ASN A 121 -4.61 -13.52 15.24
C ASN A 121 -5.18 -12.99 13.91
N ARG A 122 -5.31 -11.66 13.84
CA ARG A 122 -5.80 -10.92 12.66
C ARG A 122 -5.04 -11.25 11.38
N PHE A 123 -3.73 -11.54 11.47
CA PHE A 123 -2.94 -11.97 10.32
C PHE A 123 -3.53 -13.21 9.65
N ASN A 124 -3.90 -14.24 10.42
CA ASN A 124 -4.47 -15.47 9.87
C ASN A 124 -5.85 -15.20 9.24
N SER A 125 -6.68 -14.39 9.88
CA SER A 125 -8.00 -14.02 9.33
C SER A 125 -7.88 -13.26 8.00
N ASP A 126 -7.04 -12.22 7.94
CA ASP A 126 -6.84 -11.44 6.73
C ASP A 126 -6.20 -12.28 5.61
N LEU A 127 -5.25 -13.16 5.94
CA LEU A 127 -4.61 -14.06 4.99
C LEU A 127 -5.57 -15.12 4.45
N THR A 128 -6.44 -15.65 5.30
CA THR A 128 -7.50 -16.60 4.90
C THR A 128 -8.49 -15.94 3.94
N ALA A 129 -8.93 -14.72 4.25
CA ALA A 129 -9.80 -13.96 3.33
C ALA A 129 -9.14 -13.72 1.96
N SER A 130 -7.82 -13.45 1.94
CA SER A 130 -7.08 -13.28 0.69
C SER A 130 -6.95 -14.58 -0.11
N LEU A 131 -6.78 -15.71 0.59
CA LEU A 131 -6.76 -17.05 -0.01
C LEU A 131 -8.11 -17.41 -0.62
N GLU A 132 -9.21 -17.20 0.11
CA GLU A 132 -10.58 -17.47 -0.35
C GLU A 132 -10.97 -16.62 -1.57
N ALA A 133 -10.44 -15.40 -1.65
CA ALA A 133 -10.73 -14.48 -2.75
C ALA A 133 -9.88 -14.71 -4.01
N SER A 134 -8.85 -15.55 -3.95
CA SER A 134 -7.86 -15.70 -5.02
C SER A 134 -7.97 -17.01 -5.79
N GLY A 135 -7.56 -16.99 -7.06
CA GLY A 135 -7.38 -18.17 -7.91
C GLY A 135 -5.97 -18.76 -7.84
N SER A 136 -4.99 -18.01 -7.31
CA SER A 136 -3.61 -18.43 -7.17
C SER A 136 -3.02 -18.14 -5.78
N TYR A 137 -2.07 -18.99 -5.35
CA TYR A 137 -1.31 -18.78 -4.12
C TYR A 137 0.18 -19.06 -4.38
N THR A 138 1.01 -18.05 -4.21
CA THR A 138 2.47 -18.16 -4.28
C THR A 138 3.09 -18.03 -2.90
N PHE A 139 3.93 -19.00 -2.53
CA PHE A 139 4.69 -19.02 -1.30
C PHE A 139 6.19 -19.00 -1.59
N ARG A 140 6.94 -18.18 -0.87
CA ARG A 140 8.40 -18.20 -0.86
C ARG A 140 8.93 -18.14 0.57
N GLY A 141 9.73 -19.11 0.97
CA GLY A 141 10.32 -19.15 2.31
C GLY A 141 10.98 -20.50 2.62
N ALA A 142 11.52 -20.66 3.83
CA ALA A 142 12.32 -21.85 4.16
C ALA A 142 11.53 -23.18 4.04
N SER A 143 10.26 -23.21 4.44
CA SER A 143 9.41 -24.40 4.37
C SER A 143 7.95 -24.00 4.14
N ALA A 144 7.21 -24.83 3.40
CA ALA A 144 5.83 -24.54 2.98
C ALA A 144 4.78 -25.31 3.80
N LYS A 145 5.10 -25.73 5.03
CA LYS A 145 4.25 -26.62 5.84
C LYS A 145 2.83 -26.11 6.11
N TYR A 146 2.62 -24.79 6.08
CA TYR A 146 1.31 -24.19 6.31
C TYR A 146 0.49 -23.97 5.02
N VAL A 147 1.10 -24.16 3.84
CA VAL A 147 0.43 -23.91 2.55
C VAL A 147 -0.69 -24.92 2.32
N ALA A 148 -0.36 -26.21 2.40
CA ALA A 148 -1.33 -27.29 2.18
C ALA A 148 -2.53 -27.26 3.13
N PRO A 149 -2.38 -27.14 4.47
CA PRO A 149 -3.55 -27.09 5.36
C PRO A 149 -4.46 -25.90 5.08
N ARG A 150 -3.91 -24.72 4.75
CA ARG A 150 -4.70 -23.53 4.40
C ARG A 150 -5.49 -23.75 3.11
N VAL A 151 -4.81 -24.19 2.05
CA VAL A 151 -5.47 -24.49 0.76
C VAL A 151 -6.54 -25.57 0.95
N ARG A 152 -6.28 -26.55 1.83
CA ARG A 152 -7.24 -27.64 2.05
C ARG A 152 -8.55 -27.13 2.65
N ARG A 153 -8.45 -26.18 3.59
CA ARG A 153 -9.56 -25.68 4.39
C ARG A 153 -10.33 -24.56 3.68
N ASP A 154 -9.63 -23.54 3.20
CA ASP A 154 -10.26 -22.29 2.74
C ASP A 154 -9.86 -21.93 1.29
N GLY A 155 -9.15 -22.82 0.60
CA GLY A 155 -8.59 -22.58 -0.75
C GLY A 155 -9.42 -23.11 -1.91
N ASP A 156 -10.74 -23.20 -1.80
CA ASP A 156 -11.57 -23.87 -2.82
C ASP A 156 -11.52 -23.22 -4.20
N ARG A 157 -11.23 -21.91 -4.28
CA ARG A 157 -11.05 -21.18 -5.55
C ARG A 157 -9.65 -21.30 -6.13
N ILE A 158 -8.69 -21.80 -5.35
CA ILE A 158 -7.29 -21.88 -5.76
C ILE A 158 -7.13 -22.98 -6.80
N THR A 159 -6.70 -22.60 -8.00
CA THR A 159 -6.43 -23.53 -9.10
C THR A 159 -4.93 -23.80 -9.28
N ARG A 160 -4.09 -22.89 -8.76
CA ARG A 160 -2.63 -22.97 -8.85
C ARG A 160 -1.97 -22.57 -7.54
N VAL A 161 -1.08 -23.43 -7.07
CA VAL A 161 -0.17 -23.15 -5.94
C VAL A 161 1.26 -23.19 -6.46
N ARG A 162 2.03 -22.14 -6.21
CA ARG A 162 3.46 -22.12 -6.48
C ARG A 162 4.23 -21.95 -5.19
N VAL A 163 5.22 -22.82 -4.97
CA VAL A 163 6.03 -22.84 -3.76
C VAL A 163 7.50 -22.75 -4.17
N VAL A 164 8.23 -21.80 -3.60
CA VAL A 164 9.68 -21.76 -3.64
C VAL A 164 10.19 -21.97 -2.22
N MET A 165 10.93 -23.05 -2.00
CA MET A 165 11.49 -23.36 -0.69
C MET A 165 12.92 -23.89 -0.80
N ILE A 166 13.55 -24.08 0.37
CA ILE A 166 14.94 -24.48 0.45
C ILE A 166 15.17 -25.82 -0.25
N ASP A 167 16.28 -25.99 -1.00
CA ASP A 167 16.69 -27.33 -1.45
C ASP A 167 17.24 -28.10 -0.24
N PRO A 168 16.62 -29.21 0.17
CA PRO A 168 17.09 -30.01 1.32
C PRO A 168 18.45 -30.69 1.07
N ARG A 169 18.99 -30.63 -0.15
CA ARG A 169 20.38 -31.05 -0.48
C ARG A 169 21.39 -29.91 -0.44
N SER A 170 20.96 -28.67 -0.31
CA SER A 170 21.88 -27.52 -0.24
C SER A 170 22.38 -27.34 1.20
N GLU A 171 23.58 -27.85 1.47
CA GLU A 171 24.21 -27.68 2.78
C GLU A 171 24.44 -26.21 3.14
N GLU A 172 24.77 -25.38 2.16
CA GLU A 172 24.97 -23.94 2.33
C GLU A 172 23.67 -23.26 2.78
N ALA A 173 22.57 -23.45 2.04
CA ALA A 173 21.29 -22.84 2.38
C ALA A 173 20.77 -23.33 3.74
N LEU A 174 20.93 -24.63 4.02
CA LEU A 174 20.52 -25.22 5.30
C LEU A 174 21.35 -24.66 6.45
N SER A 175 22.66 -24.49 6.27
CA SER A 175 23.54 -23.95 7.30
C SER A 175 23.25 -22.47 7.57
N ALA A 176 23.03 -21.66 6.54
CA ALA A 176 22.62 -20.27 6.68
C ALA A 176 21.29 -20.16 7.45
N ARG A 177 20.28 -20.95 7.06
CA ARG A 177 18.99 -20.92 7.75
C ARG A 177 19.05 -21.49 9.17
N ALA A 178 19.87 -22.49 9.41
CA ALA A 178 20.09 -23.05 10.73
C ALA A 178 20.81 -22.07 11.66
N ALA A 179 21.77 -21.30 11.14
CA ALA A 179 22.45 -20.23 11.87
C ALA A 179 21.47 -19.16 12.34
N ASP A 180 20.53 -18.73 11.49
CA ASP A 180 19.47 -17.81 11.90
C ASP A 180 18.61 -18.39 13.03
N ARG A 181 18.26 -19.68 12.93
CA ARG A 181 17.43 -20.37 13.93
C ARG A 181 18.14 -20.60 15.26
N LEU A 182 19.47 -20.64 15.32
CA LEU A 182 20.22 -20.77 16.58
C LEU A 182 19.94 -19.61 17.55
N SER A 183 19.69 -18.42 17.02
CA SER A 183 19.33 -17.25 17.84
C SER A 183 17.93 -17.37 18.47
N ASN A 184 17.08 -18.28 17.99
CA ASN A 184 15.71 -18.45 18.47
C ASN A 184 15.66 -19.42 19.66
N PRO A 185 15.10 -19.02 20.83
CA PRO A 185 15.02 -19.86 22.03
C PRO A 185 14.35 -21.21 21.84
N LYS A 186 13.46 -21.35 20.83
CA LYS A 186 12.84 -22.64 20.48
C LYS A 186 13.88 -23.73 20.14
N TYR A 187 15.04 -23.31 19.66
CA TYR A 187 16.14 -24.19 19.28
C TYR A 187 17.29 -24.17 20.28
N ALA A 188 17.09 -23.57 21.47
CA ALA A 188 18.10 -23.58 22.53
C ALA A 188 18.50 -25.03 22.89
N GLY A 189 19.81 -25.25 23.06
CA GLY A 189 20.38 -26.56 23.35
C GLY A 189 20.48 -27.51 22.14
N ARG A 190 19.98 -27.12 20.96
CA ARG A 190 20.17 -27.91 19.73
C ARG A 190 21.47 -27.54 19.04
N THR A 191 22.14 -28.54 18.48
CA THR A 191 23.31 -28.31 17.62
C THR A 191 22.86 -27.79 16.26
N LEU A 192 23.77 -27.10 15.55
CA LEU A 192 23.52 -26.63 14.17
C LEU A 192 23.07 -27.80 13.28
N GLN A 193 23.69 -28.97 13.42
CA GLN A 193 23.35 -30.17 12.66
C GLN A 193 21.92 -30.64 12.94
N GLN A 194 21.50 -30.70 14.22
CA GLN A 194 20.12 -31.06 14.58
C GLN A 194 19.08 -30.10 13.99
N ILE A 195 19.42 -28.80 13.89
CA ILE A 195 18.54 -27.81 13.26
C ILE A 195 18.48 -28.02 11.75
N LYS A 196 19.61 -28.32 11.10
CA LYS A 196 19.67 -28.64 9.67
C LYS A 196 18.87 -29.89 9.34
N ASP A 197 18.99 -30.95 10.14
CA ASP A 197 18.23 -32.18 9.98
C ASP A 197 16.73 -31.91 10.13
N GLY A 198 16.33 -31.14 11.14
CA GLY A 198 14.94 -30.69 11.31
C GLY A 198 14.41 -29.84 10.14
N LEU A 199 15.26 -29.00 9.53
CA LEU A 199 14.91 -28.23 8.33
C LEU A 199 14.69 -29.14 7.11
N ARG A 200 15.52 -30.18 6.93
CA ARG A 200 15.32 -31.17 5.87
C ARG A 200 14.01 -31.92 6.06
N GLU A 201 13.76 -32.41 7.27
CA GLU A 201 12.50 -33.08 7.62
C GLU A 201 11.28 -32.20 7.37
N GLU A 202 11.36 -30.92 7.74
CA GLU A 202 10.29 -29.93 7.51
C GLU A 202 10.03 -29.71 6.01
N THR A 203 11.09 -29.73 5.21
CA THR A 203 11.01 -29.60 3.74
C THR A 203 10.38 -30.85 3.11
N PHE A 204 10.78 -32.05 3.54
CA PHE A 204 10.18 -33.30 3.08
C PHE A 204 8.72 -33.43 3.50
N SER A 205 8.38 -33.06 4.73
CA SER A 205 7.01 -32.95 5.21
C SER A 205 6.19 -31.99 4.35
N SER A 206 6.76 -30.84 3.97
CA SER A 206 6.10 -29.88 3.07
C SER A 206 5.84 -30.49 1.69
N LEU A 207 6.79 -31.21 1.09
CA LEU A 207 6.60 -31.88 -0.21
C LEU A 207 5.43 -32.87 -0.16
N VAL A 208 5.36 -33.69 0.89
CA VAL A 208 4.29 -34.68 1.06
C VAL A 208 2.93 -34.01 1.27
N SER A 209 2.84 -32.98 2.12
CA SER A 209 1.59 -32.23 2.32
C SER A 209 1.13 -31.52 1.05
N LEU A 210 2.05 -30.96 0.27
CA LEU A 210 1.76 -30.31 -1.01
C LEU A 210 1.26 -31.31 -2.06
N HIS A 211 1.81 -32.52 -2.11
CA HIS A 211 1.23 -33.60 -2.91
C HIS A 211 -0.20 -33.92 -2.46
N GLY A 212 -0.48 -33.89 -1.16
CA GLY A 212 -1.83 -34.11 -0.60
C GLY A 212 -2.93 -33.16 -1.09
N ILE A 213 -2.60 -32.03 -1.72
CA ILE A 213 -3.58 -31.10 -2.31
C ILE A 213 -3.61 -31.14 -3.85
N CYS A 214 -2.77 -31.96 -4.49
CA CYS A 214 -2.63 -31.99 -5.96
C CYS A 214 -3.85 -32.58 -6.70
N SER A 215 -4.71 -33.30 -5.98
CA SER A 215 -5.98 -33.82 -6.51
C SER A 215 -6.95 -32.71 -6.92
N ARG A 216 -6.81 -31.50 -6.34
CA ARG A 216 -7.66 -30.35 -6.63
C ARG A 216 -6.93 -29.27 -7.41
N VAL A 217 -5.67 -29.03 -7.07
CA VAL A 217 -4.89 -27.86 -7.47
C VAL A 217 -3.61 -28.28 -8.19
N ARG A 218 -3.17 -27.53 -9.19
CA ARG A 218 -1.82 -27.71 -9.76
C ARG A 218 -0.78 -27.09 -8.81
N VAL A 219 0.15 -27.90 -8.33
CA VAL A 219 1.21 -27.47 -7.41
C VAL A 219 2.56 -27.45 -8.11
N GLU A 220 3.19 -26.28 -8.15
CA GLU A 220 4.51 -26.07 -8.71
C GLU A 220 5.51 -25.78 -7.60
N ILE A 221 6.61 -26.52 -7.55
CA ILE A 221 7.57 -26.45 -6.46
C ILE A 221 8.96 -26.18 -7.03
N GLY A 222 9.57 -25.08 -6.62
CA GLY A 222 10.97 -24.75 -6.86
C GLY A 222 11.79 -25.02 -5.60
N LEU A 223 12.82 -25.86 -5.72
CA LEU A 223 13.81 -26.07 -4.66
C LEU A 223 15.04 -25.21 -4.99
N SER A 224 15.37 -24.28 -4.10
CA SER A 224 16.43 -23.30 -4.33
C SER A 224 17.38 -23.18 -3.15
N ALA A 225 18.67 -23.05 -3.45
CA ALA A 225 19.70 -22.68 -2.48
C ALA A 225 19.66 -21.17 -2.14
N ALA A 226 19.05 -20.35 -3.01
CA ALA A 226 19.02 -18.89 -2.90
C ALA A 226 17.76 -18.36 -2.18
N VAL A 227 16.98 -19.22 -1.52
CA VAL A 227 15.84 -18.76 -0.74
C VAL A 227 16.34 -17.92 0.43
N SER A 228 15.90 -16.67 0.50
CA SER A 228 16.24 -15.79 1.61
C SER A 228 15.83 -16.42 2.93
N SER A 229 16.78 -16.50 3.86
CA SER A 229 16.51 -16.94 5.22
C SER A 229 15.83 -15.85 6.05
N VAL A 230 15.91 -14.60 5.61
CA VAL A 230 15.44 -13.41 6.34
C VAL A 230 13.96 -13.12 6.08
N MET A 231 13.41 -13.46 4.92
CA MET A 231 12.02 -13.14 4.57
C MET A 231 11.19 -14.37 4.18
N ARG A 232 9.90 -14.31 4.47
CA ARG A 232 8.86 -15.16 3.89
C ARG A 232 7.88 -14.28 3.14
N VAL A 233 7.44 -14.73 1.98
CA VAL A 233 6.45 -14.04 1.16
C VAL A 233 5.29 -14.99 0.89
N GLU A 234 4.08 -14.52 1.15
CA GLU A 234 2.83 -15.18 0.80
C GLU A 234 2.05 -14.23 -0.10
N MET A 235 1.78 -14.62 -1.34
CA MET A 235 1.20 -13.76 -2.36
C MET A 235 -0.06 -14.39 -2.97
N PHE A 236 -1.07 -13.55 -3.13
CA PHE A 236 -2.40 -13.83 -3.63
C PHE A 236 -2.72 -12.87 -4.79
N ASP A 237 -3.91 -12.94 -5.36
CA ASP A 237 -4.24 -12.12 -6.55
C ASP A 237 -4.37 -10.62 -6.19
N SER A 238 -4.88 -10.31 -5.00
CA SER A 238 -5.08 -8.92 -4.52
C SER A 238 -4.00 -8.42 -3.56
N ASP A 239 -3.25 -9.33 -2.93
CA ASP A 239 -2.45 -9.00 -1.76
C ASP A 239 -1.12 -9.76 -1.71
N VAL A 240 -0.10 -9.11 -1.14
CA VAL A 240 1.15 -9.77 -0.75
C VAL A 240 1.43 -9.52 0.73
N TYR A 241 1.87 -10.57 1.41
CA TYR A 241 2.29 -10.57 2.80
C TYR A 241 3.80 -10.80 2.84
N VAL A 242 4.53 -9.82 3.34
CA VAL A 242 5.99 -9.88 3.49
C VAL A 242 6.31 -9.98 4.97
N SER A 243 6.75 -11.16 5.38
CA SER A 243 7.17 -11.49 6.73
C SER A 243 8.69 -11.39 6.86
N ILE A 244 9.19 -10.69 7.87
CA ILE A 244 10.65 -10.54 8.08
C ILE A 244 11.03 -11.17 9.42
N TYR A 245 11.86 -12.20 9.35
CA TYR A 245 12.50 -12.83 10.50
C TYR A 245 13.73 -11.98 10.84
N ASN A 246 13.77 -11.37 12.04
CA ASN A 246 14.88 -10.60 12.63
C ASN A 246 14.78 -9.05 12.60
N MET A 247 13.58 -8.45 12.51
CA MET A 247 13.43 -6.98 12.59
C MET A 247 13.62 -6.39 14.00
N ASP A 248 13.44 -7.15 15.08
CA ASP A 248 13.64 -6.66 16.45
C ASP A 248 13.79 -7.82 17.45
N ALA A 249 14.19 -7.53 18.70
CA ALA A 249 14.48 -8.46 19.82
C ALA A 249 13.42 -9.55 20.14
N GLY A 250 12.31 -9.59 19.41
CA GLY A 250 11.26 -10.61 19.42
C GLY A 250 11.59 -11.87 18.60
N LEU A 251 12.75 -12.50 18.81
CA LEU A 251 13.11 -13.85 18.33
C LEU A 251 12.19 -14.97 18.87
N ARG A 252 11.01 -14.61 19.37
CA ARG A 252 10.11 -15.36 20.23
C ARG A 252 8.69 -15.37 19.68
N SER A 253 8.48 -15.48 18.36
CA SER A 253 7.13 -15.49 17.78
C SER A 253 6.96 -16.54 16.68
N HIS A 254 5.88 -17.32 16.75
CA HIS A 254 5.45 -18.25 15.71
C HIS A 254 5.09 -17.53 14.40
N PHE A 255 4.56 -16.31 14.53
CA PHE A 255 4.29 -15.39 13.45
C PHE A 255 5.27 -14.22 13.51
N PRO A 256 6.19 -14.09 12.54
CA PRO A 256 7.08 -12.93 12.46
C PRO A 256 6.29 -11.65 12.14
N GLY A 257 6.92 -10.50 12.38
CA GLY A 257 6.41 -9.22 11.92
C GLY A 257 6.14 -9.27 10.42
N THR A 258 4.93 -8.88 10.03
CA THR A 258 4.46 -9.06 8.66
C THR A 258 3.75 -7.82 8.17
N GLN A 259 4.04 -7.41 6.94
CA GLN A 259 3.37 -6.29 6.29
C GLN A 259 2.55 -6.79 5.12
N ARG A 260 1.30 -6.31 5.00
CA ARG A 260 0.41 -6.58 3.88
C ARG A 260 0.39 -5.40 2.93
N TYR A 261 0.53 -5.67 1.64
CA TYR A 261 0.46 -4.68 0.58
C TYR A 261 -0.56 -5.10 -0.49
N SER A 262 -1.25 -4.14 -1.09
CA SER A 262 -2.17 -4.38 -2.21
C SER A 262 -1.42 -4.73 -3.49
N ASN A 263 -2.14 -5.28 -4.47
CA ASN A 263 -1.66 -5.52 -5.83
C ASN A 263 -1.26 -4.25 -6.61
N GLU A 264 -1.71 -3.07 -6.17
CA GLU A 264 -1.31 -1.77 -6.72
C GLU A 264 0.05 -1.29 -6.19
N SER A 265 0.55 -1.91 -5.12
CA SER A 265 1.82 -1.51 -4.51
C SER A 265 3.02 -1.89 -5.36
N VAL A 266 4.07 -1.08 -5.28
CA VAL A 266 5.37 -1.42 -5.88
C VAL A 266 5.94 -2.68 -5.24
N VAL A 267 5.72 -2.89 -3.95
CA VAL A 267 6.16 -4.10 -3.24
C VAL A 267 5.53 -5.35 -3.84
N TYR A 268 4.23 -5.35 -4.12
CA TYR A 268 3.56 -6.47 -4.78
C TYR A 268 4.16 -6.76 -6.16
N MET A 269 4.32 -5.74 -7.01
CA MET A 269 4.90 -5.90 -8.34
C MET A 269 6.33 -6.48 -8.26
N LEU A 270 7.15 -5.95 -7.35
CA LEU A 270 8.52 -6.44 -7.13
C LEU A 270 8.53 -7.88 -6.64
N GLN A 271 7.71 -8.24 -5.66
CA GLN A 271 7.64 -9.60 -5.11
C GLN A 271 7.10 -10.60 -6.14
N ARG A 272 6.17 -10.18 -7.00
CA ARG A 272 5.68 -11.00 -8.12
C ARG A 272 6.80 -11.31 -9.12
N LEU A 273 7.49 -10.28 -9.62
CA LEU A 273 8.59 -10.44 -10.58
C LEU A 273 9.74 -11.25 -9.98
N GLU A 274 10.11 -10.96 -8.73
CA GLU A 274 11.13 -11.70 -8.00
C GLU A 274 10.72 -13.15 -7.76
N GLY A 275 9.45 -13.41 -7.47
CA GLY A 275 8.91 -14.75 -7.31
C GLY A 275 9.05 -15.60 -8.57
N GLU A 276 8.69 -15.05 -9.74
CA GLU A 276 8.90 -15.71 -11.04
C GLU A 276 10.38 -15.94 -11.30
N ARG A 277 11.22 -14.90 -11.15
CA ARG A 277 12.67 -14.98 -11.39
C ARG A 277 13.33 -16.05 -10.52
N VAL A 278 13.03 -16.09 -9.23
CA VAL A 278 13.62 -17.07 -8.31
C VAL A 278 13.11 -18.48 -8.63
N TYR A 279 11.82 -18.63 -8.96
CA TYR A 279 11.30 -19.92 -9.42
C TYR A 279 12.03 -20.38 -10.69
N ASP A 280 12.27 -19.50 -11.64
CA ASP A 280 12.93 -19.82 -12.90
C ASP A 280 14.37 -20.26 -12.72
N LEU A 281 15.08 -19.64 -11.77
CA LEU A 281 16.46 -19.98 -11.39
C LEU A 281 16.58 -21.22 -10.50
N CYS A 282 15.46 -21.83 -10.06
CA CYS A 282 15.52 -23.06 -9.28
C CYS A 282 16.15 -24.19 -10.11
N GLY A 283 17.25 -24.76 -9.62
CA GLY A 283 17.91 -25.89 -10.26
C GLY A 283 17.06 -27.16 -10.29
N LYS A 284 16.08 -27.28 -9.39
CA LYS A 284 15.11 -28.36 -9.37
C LYS A 284 13.70 -27.80 -9.28
N LYS A 285 12.85 -28.26 -10.18
CA LYS A 285 11.43 -27.93 -10.24
C LYS A 285 10.63 -29.23 -10.22
N LEU A 286 9.61 -29.28 -9.39
CA LEU A 286 8.64 -30.37 -9.31
C LEU A 286 7.27 -29.81 -9.66
N VAL A 287 6.45 -30.62 -10.32
CA VAL A 287 5.05 -30.28 -10.59
C VAL A 287 4.22 -31.46 -10.14
N PHE A 288 3.30 -31.19 -9.22
CA PHE A 288 2.28 -32.15 -8.81
C PHE A 288 0.92 -31.69 -9.33
N ASP A 289 0.20 -32.62 -9.92
CA ASP A 289 -1.15 -32.44 -10.44
C ASP A 289 -1.99 -33.69 -10.16
N ARG A 290 -3.23 -33.72 -10.65
CA ARG A 290 -4.17 -34.83 -10.42
C ARG A 290 -3.67 -36.19 -10.93
N ARG A 291 -2.66 -36.21 -11.80
CA ARG A 291 -2.08 -37.44 -12.36
C ARG A 291 -0.85 -37.89 -11.58
N THR A 292 -0.40 -37.09 -10.61
CA THR A 292 0.80 -37.37 -9.84
C THR A 292 0.55 -38.47 -8.81
N THR A 293 1.18 -39.62 -9.03
CA THR A 293 1.08 -40.81 -8.18
C THR A 293 2.03 -40.77 -6.99
N ASP A 294 1.80 -41.67 -6.03
CA ASP A 294 2.70 -41.85 -4.88
C ASP A 294 4.10 -42.31 -5.30
N GLU A 295 4.22 -43.10 -6.37
CA GLU A 295 5.53 -43.51 -6.91
C GLU A 295 6.33 -42.29 -7.41
N GLN A 296 5.65 -41.34 -8.07
CA GLN A 296 6.27 -40.09 -8.51
C GLN A 296 6.66 -39.20 -7.33
N LEU A 297 5.86 -39.17 -6.25
CA LEU A 297 6.22 -38.49 -5.01
C LEU A 297 7.46 -39.13 -4.37
N LEU A 298 7.51 -40.46 -4.25
CA LEU A 298 8.67 -41.18 -3.72
C LEU A 298 9.92 -40.89 -4.54
N ARG A 299 9.81 -40.88 -5.87
CA ARG A 299 10.90 -40.48 -6.77
C ARG A 299 11.35 -39.04 -6.50
N ALA A 300 10.41 -38.11 -6.34
CA ALA A 300 10.71 -36.72 -6.03
C ALA A 300 11.44 -36.57 -4.67
N LEU A 301 11.02 -37.31 -3.63
CA LEU A 301 11.69 -37.33 -2.33
C LEU A 301 13.13 -37.85 -2.43
N ARG A 302 13.36 -38.94 -3.17
CA ARG A 302 14.71 -39.49 -3.43
C ARG A 302 15.60 -38.50 -4.17
N LEU A 303 15.09 -37.88 -5.23
CA LEU A 303 15.81 -36.85 -5.99
C LEU A 303 16.13 -35.61 -5.14
N SER A 304 15.26 -35.32 -4.16
CA SER A 304 15.44 -34.27 -3.16
C SER A 304 16.32 -34.71 -1.99
N GLY A 305 16.92 -35.90 -2.00
CA GLY A 305 17.93 -36.31 -1.02
C GLY A 305 17.44 -37.22 0.11
N MET A 306 16.17 -37.65 0.10
CA MET A 306 15.69 -38.71 0.97
C MET A 306 15.94 -40.07 0.33
N SER A 307 17.18 -40.56 0.39
CA SER A 307 17.62 -41.77 -0.33
C SER A 307 16.81 -43.02 0.03
N GLN A 308 16.38 -43.14 1.28
CA GLN A 308 15.60 -44.27 1.82
C GLN A 308 14.08 -44.02 1.78
N ALA A 309 13.57 -43.17 0.88
CA ALA A 309 12.13 -42.97 0.78
C ALA A 309 11.46 -44.23 0.24
N ASP A 310 10.53 -44.80 1.01
CA ASP A 310 9.66 -45.92 0.65
C ASP A 310 8.22 -45.65 1.11
N GLU A 311 7.32 -46.60 0.87
CA GLU A 311 5.90 -46.47 1.25
C GLU A 311 5.70 -46.33 2.77
N GLY A 312 6.51 -47.01 3.57
CA GLY A 312 6.44 -46.94 5.04
C GLY A 312 6.83 -45.55 5.55
N VAL A 313 7.93 -44.99 5.03
CA VAL A 313 8.37 -43.62 5.31
C VAL A 313 7.32 -42.61 4.86
N LEU A 314 6.74 -42.80 3.68
CA LEU A 314 5.69 -41.92 3.17
C LEU A 314 4.44 -41.94 4.07
N ALA A 315 4.00 -43.13 4.49
CA ALA A 315 2.87 -43.28 5.41
C ALA A 315 3.14 -42.59 6.76
N ALA A 316 4.33 -42.76 7.33
CA ALA A 316 4.73 -42.11 8.57
C ALA A 316 4.74 -40.57 8.46
N ILE A 317 5.23 -40.03 7.34
CA ILE A 317 5.20 -38.58 7.09
C ILE A 317 3.76 -38.09 6.97
N ARG A 318 2.89 -38.80 6.25
CA ARG A 318 1.47 -38.46 6.12
C ARG A 318 0.75 -38.43 7.46
N GLU A 319 0.98 -39.42 8.31
CA GLU A 319 0.38 -39.49 9.64
C GLU A 319 0.83 -38.31 10.52
N ARG A 320 2.14 -38.01 10.53
CA ARG A 320 2.69 -36.85 11.24
C ARG A 320 2.12 -35.53 10.71
N ASN A 321 2.00 -35.41 9.38
CA ASN A 321 1.41 -34.24 8.75
C ASN A 321 -0.07 -34.09 9.12
N GLY A 322 -0.85 -35.17 9.10
CA GLY A 322 -2.26 -35.16 9.50
C GLY A 322 -2.46 -34.61 10.91
N ARG A 323 -1.70 -35.11 11.89
CA ARG A 323 -1.73 -34.60 13.28
C ARG A 323 -1.39 -33.11 13.39
N PHE A 324 -0.37 -32.68 12.64
CA PHE A 324 0.02 -31.27 12.61
C PHE A 324 -1.06 -30.39 11.97
N GLU A 325 -1.63 -30.83 10.85
CA GLU A 325 -2.65 -30.09 10.11
C GLU A 325 -3.94 -29.97 10.91
N GLU A 326 -4.39 -31.02 11.60
CA GLU A 326 -5.53 -30.97 12.52
C GLU A 326 -5.31 -29.97 13.65
N ALA A 327 -4.15 -30.01 14.31
CA ALA A 327 -3.81 -29.06 15.36
C ALA A 327 -3.76 -27.62 14.84
N PHE A 328 -3.15 -27.40 13.67
CA PHE A 328 -3.09 -26.07 13.05
C PHE A 328 -4.46 -25.55 12.65
N ILE A 329 -5.32 -26.38 12.06
CA ILE A 329 -6.68 -26.01 11.67
C ILE A 329 -7.50 -25.63 12.92
N ARG A 330 -7.40 -26.44 13.99
CA ARG A 330 -8.10 -26.18 15.26
C ARG A 330 -7.59 -24.94 15.97
N ASP A 331 -6.29 -24.66 15.95
CA ASP A 331 -5.73 -23.62 16.80
C ASP A 331 -5.58 -22.28 16.06
N ALA A 332 -5.38 -22.29 14.73
CA ALA A 332 -5.04 -21.10 13.95
C ALA A 332 -6.13 -20.63 12.99
N LEU A 333 -7.01 -21.53 12.56
CA LEU A 333 -8.01 -21.23 11.54
C LEU A 333 -9.45 -21.29 12.07
N SER A 334 -9.70 -21.87 13.26
CA SER A 334 -11.04 -21.93 13.89
C SER A 334 -11.50 -20.59 14.45
#